data_AF-A0A9E5AQP8-F1
#
_entry.id   AF-A0A9E5AQP8-F1
#
_cell.length_a   1.000
_cell.length_b   1.000
_cell.length_c   1.000
_cell.angle_alpha   90.00
_cell.angle_beta   90.00
_cell.angle_gamma   90.00
#
_symmetry.space_group_name_H-M   'P 1'
#
loop_
_entity.id
_entity.type
_entity.pdbx_description
1 polymer ?
#
loop_
_entity_poly.entity_id
_entity_poly.type
_entity_poly.pdbx_seq_one_letter_code
_entity_poly.pdbx_strand_id
1 'polypeptide(L)'
;MAVSGATDATALPCRPDPADCGSGSFGSIEAAAGMVFVDPASAVQGNGQKFSPFKDIGSAAGALPPGGTLVLAAGNYRQMNLNIPMRLVGRCAALVKIIASGGAAEVRRRC
;
A
#
# COMPACT_ATOMS: atom_id res chain seq x y z
N MET A 1 -33.50 -0.06 -18.61
CA MET A 1 -32.79 1.05 -17.95
C MET A 1 -31.31 0.70 -17.96
N ALA A 2 -30.56 1.21 -18.94
CA ALA A 2 -29.13 0.97 -19.10
C ALA A 2 -28.40 2.27 -18.78
N VAL A 3 -27.48 2.25 -17.84
CA VAL A 3 -26.57 3.38 -17.58
C VAL A 3 -25.24 3.10 -18.25
N SER A 4 -25.05 3.76 -19.39
CA SER A 4 -23.76 3.98 -20.03
C SER A 4 -22.86 4.78 -19.08
N GLY A 5 -21.66 4.28 -18.80
CA GLY A 5 -20.65 4.93 -17.95
C GLY A 5 -19.29 4.94 -18.64
N ALA A 6 -19.02 6.06 -19.31
CA ALA A 6 -17.74 6.65 -19.74
C ALA A 6 -16.46 5.80 -19.78
N THR A 7 -15.89 5.74 -20.99
CA THR A 7 -14.48 5.57 -21.30
C THR A 7 -13.62 6.70 -20.70
N ASP A 8 -12.76 6.39 -19.73
CA ASP A 8 -11.51 7.13 -19.49
C ASP A 8 -10.35 6.15 -19.68
N ALA A 9 -9.58 6.36 -20.74
CA ALA A 9 -8.46 5.54 -21.13
C ALA A 9 -7.15 6.25 -20.78
N THR A 10 -6.81 6.43 -19.49
CA THR A 10 -5.43 6.61 -18.98
C THR A 10 -5.28 6.29 -17.47
N ALA A 11 -6.34 5.96 -16.72
CA ALA A 11 -6.22 5.37 -15.39
C ALA A 11 -6.34 3.83 -15.49
N LEU A 12 -5.41 3.08 -14.87
CA LEU A 12 -5.59 1.62 -14.72
C LEU A 12 -7.02 1.37 -14.17
N PRO A 13 -7.82 0.48 -14.79
CA PRO A 13 -9.19 0.26 -14.36
C PRO A 13 -9.20 -0.09 -12.88
N CYS A 14 -10.01 0.64 -12.10
CA CYS A 14 -10.23 0.36 -10.69
C CYS A 14 -10.61 -1.12 -10.55
N ARG A 15 -9.67 -1.92 -10.06
CA ARG A 15 -9.83 -3.37 -9.99
C ARG A 15 -10.91 -3.67 -8.94
N PRO A 16 -12.00 -4.38 -9.30
CA PRO A 16 -13.10 -4.63 -8.38
C PRO A 16 -12.58 -5.44 -7.19
N ASP A 17 -12.85 -4.99 -5.97
CA ASP A 17 -12.56 -5.77 -4.75
C ASP A 17 -13.75 -6.70 -4.48
N PRO A 18 -13.55 -8.02 -4.29
CA PRO A 18 -12.28 -8.74 -4.21
C PRO A 18 -11.80 -9.24 -5.58
N ALA A 19 -10.73 -8.65 -6.09
CA ALA A 19 -9.97 -9.21 -7.21
C ALA A 19 -8.79 -10.00 -6.68
N ASP A 20 -8.33 -10.97 -7.46
CA ASP A 20 -7.10 -11.71 -7.16
C ASP A 20 -5.90 -10.76 -7.13
N CYS A 21 -5.52 -10.30 -5.94
CA CYS A 21 -4.37 -9.41 -5.76
C CYS A 21 -3.03 -10.15 -5.84
N GLY A 22 -3.02 -11.39 -6.33
CA GLY A 22 -1.85 -12.27 -6.34
C GLY A 22 -1.61 -12.96 -5.00
N SER A 23 -0.82 -14.03 -5.06
CA SER A 23 -0.41 -14.85 -3.91
C SER A 23 0.82 -14.25 -3.21
N GLY A 24 0.99 -14.53 -1.90
CA GLY A 24 2.12 -14.05 -1.09
C GLY A 24 1.88 -12.72 -0.36
N SER A 25 2.82 -12.29 0.49
CA SER A 25 2.65 -11.12 1.39
C SER A 25 2.28 -9.83 0.63
N PHE A 26 2.83 -9.62 -0.56
CA PHE A 26 2.65 -8.41 -1.37
C PHE A 26 1.89 -8.65 -2.68
N GLY A 27 1.45 -9.89 -2.94
CA GLY A 27 0.71 -10.22 -4.15
C GLY A 27 1.52 -10.03 -5.44
N SER A 28 0.86 -9.57 -6.51
CA SER A 28 1.47 -9.34 -7.84
C SER A 28 2.31 -8.05 -7.93
N ILE A 29 2.65 -7.41 -6.82
CA ILE A 29 3.42 -6.16 -6.82
C ILE A 29 4.90 -6.48 -7.09
N GLU A 30 5.39 -6.05 -8.24
CA GLU A 30 6.81 -6.17 -8.60
C GLU A 30 7.64 -5.08 -7.92
N ALA A 31 8.86 -5.42 -7.50
CA ALA A 31 9.76 -4.46 -6.90
C ALA A 31 10.35 -3.55 -7.97
N ALA A 32 10.16 -2.24 -7.81
CA ALA A 32 10.76 -1.21 -8.65
C ALA A 32 11.61 -0.23 -7.83
N ALA A 33 12.46 0.53 -8.52
CA ALA A 33 13.23 1.58 -7.87
C ALA A 33 12.32 2.61 -7.18
N GLY A 34 12.70 3.03 -5.98
CA GLY A 34 11.90 3.95 -5.16
C GLY A 34 10.71 3.30 -4.45
N MET A 35 10.60 1.96 -4.46
CA MET A 35 9.65 1.23 -3.64
C MET A 35 10.29 0.73 -2.34
N VAL A 36 9.55 0.87 -1.24
CA VAL A 36 9.91 0.32 0.07
C VAL A 36 8.77 -0.58 0.55
N PHE A 37 9.11 -1.80 0.95
CA PHE A 37 8.16 -2.85 1.33
C PHE A 37 8.04 -2.98 2.84
N VAL A 38 6.81 -3.10 3.34
CA VAL A 38 6.49 -3.23 4.77
C VAL A 38 5.57 -4.42 5.00
N ASP A 39 5.98 -5.34 5.86
CA ASP A 39 5.21 -6.52 6.27
C ASP A 39 5.20 -6.64 7.80
N PRO A 40 4.06 -6.41 8.48
CA PRO A 40 3.96 -6.47 9.93
C PRO A 40 4.08 -7.92 10.43
N ALA A 41 3.88 -8.92 9.56
CA ALA A 41 4.10 -10.32 9.86
C ALA A 41 5.56 -10.76 9.69
N SER A 42 6.44 -9.89 9.16
CA SER A 42 7.87 -10.22 9.04
C SER A 42 8.48 -10.50 10.41
N ALA A 43 9.25 -11.58 10.53
CA ALA A 43 9.90 -11.94 11.78
C ALA A 43 10.98 -10.90 12.18
N VAL A 44 11.71 -10.38 11.20
CA VAL A 44 12.87 -9.50 11.38
C VAL A 44 12.64 -8.12 10.76
N GLN A 45 13.31 -7.10 11.31
CA GLN A 45 13.39 -5.79 10.67
C GLN A 45 14.29 -5.88 9.45
N GLY A 46 13.70 -5.83 8.26
CA GLY A 46 14.46 -5.87 7.02
C GLY A 46 15.02 -4.50 6.61
N ASN A 47 15.42 -4.41 5.36
CA ASN A 47 15.97 -3.20 4.73
C ASN A 47 14.98 -2.49 3.80
N GLY A 48 13.72 -2.94 3.76
CA GLY A 48 12.67 -2.37 2.91
C GLY A 48 12.58 -2.98 1.52
N GLN A 49 13.30 -4.05 1.23
CA GLN A 49 13.16 -4.80 -0.02
C GLN A 49 12.01 -5.83 0.08
N LYS A 50 11.46 -6.25 -1.07
CA LYS A 50 10.34 -7.23 -1.13
C LYS A 50 10.64 -8.53 -0.36
N PHE A 51 11.90 -8.98 -0.35
CA PHE A 51 12.36 -10.17 0.36
C PHE A 51 12.92 -9.90 1.76
N SER A 52 13.07 -8.63 2.14
CA SER A 52 13.53 -8.19 3.46
C SER A 52 12.78 -6.92 3.85
N PRO A 53 11.45 -7.02 4.08
CA PRO A 53 10.61 -5.85 4.33
C PRO A 53 10.82 -5.29 5.73
N PHE A 54 10.49 -4.01 5.92
CA PHE A 54 10.37 -3.43 7.25
C PHE A 54 9.15 -3.99 7.99
N LYS A 55 9.18 -4.08 9.32
CA LYS A 55 8.00 -4.50 10.10
C LYS A 55 7.00 -3.37 10.30
N ASP A 56 7.48 -2.14 10.27
CA ASP A 56 6.71 -0.95 10.63
C ASP A 56 6.87 0.17 9.59
N ILE A 57 5.82 0.98 9.48
CA ILE A 57 5.75 2.09 8.53
C ILE A 57 6.75 3.20 8.90
N GLY A 58 7.06 3.39 10.19
CA GLY A 58 7.96 4.44 10.63
C GLY A 58 9.39 4.27 10.10
N SER A 59 9.93 3.07 10.26
CA SER A 59 11.25 2.69 9.72
C SER A 59 11.27 2.76 8.20
N ALA A 60 10.19 2.31 7.56
CA ALA A 60 10.06 2.35 6.12
C ALA A 60 9.99 3.78 5.56
N ALA A 61 9.31 4.68 6.25
CA ALA A 61 9.22 6.08 5.85
C ALA A 61 10.57 6.80 5.96
N GLY A 62 11.39 6.47 6.96
CA GLY A 62 12.76 7.01 7.06
C GLY A 62 13.70 6.56 5.94
N ALA A 63 13.46 5.37 5.37
CA ALA A 63 14.20 4.84 4.24
C ALA A 63 13.60 5.23 2.88
N LEU A 64 12.42 5.86 2.86
CA LEU A 64 11.71 6.18 1.64
C LEU A 64 12.28 7.46 1.01
N PRO A 65 12.67 7.46 -0.27
CA PRO A 65 13.00 8.69 -0.95
C PRO A 65 11.76 9.59 -1.05
N PRO A 66 11.92 10.93 -1.06
CA PRO A 66 10.78 11.83 -1.25
C PRO A 66 10.09 11.56 -2.60
N GLY A 67 8.77 11.40 -2.57
CA GLY A 67 7.96 10.97 -3.72
C GLY A 67 7.95 9.46 -3.98
N GLY A 68 8.64 8.68 -3.14
CA GLY A 68 8.71 7.22 -3.23
C GLY A 68 7.38 6.52 -2.95
N THR A 69 7.37 5.21 -3.17
CA THR A 69 6.21 4.35 -2.98
C THR A 69 6.40 3.40 -1.81
N LEU A 70 5.52 3.47 -0.83
CA LEU A 70 5.44 2.56 0.29
C LEU A 70 4.47 1.41 -0.06
N VAL A 71 4.99 0.18 -0.11
CA VAL A 71 4.23 -1.03 -0.43
C VAL A 71 3.89 -1.76 0.86
N LEU A 72 2.61 -1.95 1.14
CA LEU A 72 2.11 -2.63 2.33
C LEU A 72 1.62 -4.04 2.01
N ALA A 73 2.15 -5.02 2.74
CA ALA A 73 1.58 -6.35 2.82
C ALA A 73 0.18 -6.33 3.44
N ALA A 74 -0.53 -7.46 3.35
CA ALA A 74 -1.76 -7.60 4.10
C ALA A 74 -1.48 -7.60 5.62
N GLY A 75 -2.24 -6.80 6.36
CA GLY A 75 -2.03 -6.68 7.78
C GLY A 75 -2.64 -5.43 8.39
N ASN A 76 -2.47 -5.34 9.71
CA ASN A 76 -2.88 -4.20 10.50
C ASN A 76 -1.67 -3.35 10.81
N TYR A 77 -1.75 -2.07 10.46
CA TYR A 77 -0.69 -1.11 10.69
C TYR A 77 -1.20 -0.03 11.64
N ARG A 78 -0.35 0.39 12.58
CA ARG A 78 -0.67 1.55 13.42
C ARG A 78 -0.52 2.83 12.61
N GLN A 79 -1.46 3.75 12.77
CA GLN A 79 -1.34 5.09 12.22
C GLN A 79 -0.09 5.78 12.75
N MET A 80 0.60 6.49 11.87
CA MET A 80 1.77 7.30 12.19
C MET A 80 1.71 8.61 11.42
N ASN A 81 2.25 9.68 12.01
CA ASN A 81 2.35 10.97 11.35
C ASN A 81 3.54 10.95 10.38
N LEU A 82 3.25 11.08 9.09
CA LEU A 82 4.24 11.10 8.02
C LEU A 82 4.14 12.44 7.30
N ASN A 83 5.24 13.20 7.29
CA ASN A 83 5.29 14.54 6.69
C ASN A 83 6.09 14.58 5.38
N ILE A 84 6.20 13.43 4.70
CA ILE A 84 6.89 13.30 3.43
C ILE A 84 5.89 13.00 2.31
N PRO A 85 6.05 13.58 1.11
CA PRO A 85 5.23 13.20 -0.02
C PRO A 85 5.55 11.75 -0.40
N MET A 86 4.55 10.88 -0.42
CA MET A 86 4.72 9.47 -0.75
C MET A 86 3.44 8.88 -1.35
N ARG A 87 3.61 7.78 -2.09
CA ARG A 87 2.50 6.93 -2.57
C ARG A 87 2.38 5.72 -1.66
N LEU A 88 1.15 5.34 -1.30
CA LEU A 88 0.89 4.16 -0.48
C LEU A 88 0.14 3.13 -1.33
N VAL A 89 0.70 1.93 -1.45
CA VAL A 89 0.16 0.84 -2.27
C VAL A 89 0.02 -0.39 -1.38
N GLY A 90 -1.20 -0.84 -1.15
CA GLY A 90 -1.47 -2.09 -0.44
C GLY A 90 -1.63 -3.27 -1.39
N ARG A 91 -1.40 -4.50 -0.90
CA ARG A 91 -1.72 -5.73 -1.65
C ARG A 91 -3.16 -5.71 -2.17
N CYS A 92 -4.13 -5.49 -1.28
CA CYS A 92 -5.52 -5.16 -1.63
C CYS A 92 -6.02 -4.08 -0.68
N ALA A 93 -6.95 -3.24 -1.15
CA ALA A 93 -7.65 -2.29 -0.28
C ALA A 93 -8.42 -2.99 0.86
N ALA A 94 -8.94 -4.20 0.65
CA ALA A 94 -9.62 -4.97 1.70
C ALA A 94 -8.69 -5.69 2.69
N LEU A 95 -7.40 -5.86 2.36
CA LEU A 95 -6.47 -6.67 3.16
C LEU A 95 -5.45 -5.83 3.93
N VAL A 96 -5.41 -4.51 3.68
CA VAL A 96 -4.56 -3.57 4.39
C VAL A 96 -5.44 -2.69 5.27
N LYS A 97 -5.23 -2.73 6.58
CA LYS A 97 -5.98 -1.91 7.54
C LYS A 97 -5.03 -0.99 8.30
N ILE A 98 -5.25 0.32 8.16
CA ILE A 98 -4.55 1.32 8.98
C ILE A 98 -5.46 1.63 10.16
N ILE A 99 -5.00 1.29 11.36
CA ILE A 99 -5.74 1.49 12.60
C ILE A 99 -5.25 2.79 13.24
N ALA A 100 -6.13 3.78 13.26
CA ALA A 100 -5.92 5.06 13.92
C ALA A 100 -6.36 5.00 15.39
N SER A 101 -5.56 5.57 16.30
CA SER A 101 -5.96 5.72 17.71
C SER A 101 -6.68 7.04 18.00
N GLY A 102 -7.13 7.81 17.00
CA GLY A 102 -7.69 9.14 17.28
C GLY A 102 -8.21 10.00 16.12
N GLY A 103 -8.60 9.43 14.97
CA GLY A 103 -9.19 10.24 13.89
C GLY A 103 -9.63 9.40 12.69
N ALA A 104 -10.61 9.89 11.94
CA ALA A 104 -11.11 9.24 10.73
C ALA A 104 -10.03 9.25 9.63
N ALA A 105 -9.65 8.06 9.16
CA ALA A 105 -8.79 7.93 7.98
C ALA A 105 -9.64 8.05 6.71
N GLU A 106 -9.52 9.17 6.00
CA GLU A 106 -10.17 9.34 4.70
C GLU A 106 -9.29 8.70 3.61
N VAL A 107 -9.66 7.48 3.19
CA VAL A 107 -9.04 6.84 2.02
C VAL A 107 -9.64 7.48 0.78
N ARG A 108 -8.98 8.51 0.24
CA ARG A 108 -9.34 9.08 -1.06
C ARG A 108 -8.98 8.08 -2.16
N ARG A 109 -9.94 7.22 -2.49
CA ARG A 109 -9.90 6.40 -3.70
C ARG A 109 -9.99 7.35 -4.89
N ARG A 110 -8.86 7.62 -5.55
CA ARG A 110 -8.89 8.10 -6.93
C ARG A 110 -8.98 6.87 -7.82
N CYS A 111 -10.16 6.67 -8.40
CA CYS A 111 -10.24 6.30 -9.80
C CYS A 111 -10.02 7.63 -10.56
#